data_AF-A0A662JWA5-F1
#
_entry.id   AF-A0A662JWA5-F1
#
_cell.length_a   1.000
_cell.length_b   1.000
_cell.length_c   1.000
_cell.angle_alpha   90.00
_cell.angle_beta   90.00
_cell.angle_gamma   90.00
#
_symmetry.space_group_name_H-M   'P 1'
#
loop_
_entity.id
_entity.type
_entity.pdbx_description
1 polymer ?
#
loop_
_entity_poly.entity_id
_entity_poly.type
_entity_poly.pdbx_seq_one_letter_code
_entity_poly.pdbx_strand_id
1 'polypeptide(L)'
;MTRKRANKKIENRGALKKFNSKYGLVLLAILIITAGALILALTSHETPTGQPQSGKWLFALDTNTVRVGNYEEYRTGYIPTLVVVDVNGDIIHKEAGVHTESQLLDLIEEAQNPTHTLGPAPDFTLKTFNGETFTLSEHHGKVVILDFMAVRCPPCHQQMPELHKVKLDKGDVIILSIDVDAAYGSETEQDVREAFGEYIEE
;
A
#
# COMPACT_ATOMS: atom_id res chain seq x y z
N MET A 1 11.13 21.96 -75.21
CA MET A 1 10.89 21.29 -76.50
C MET A 1 11.63 19.95 -76.49
N THR A 2 11.01 18.86 -76.03
CA THR A 2 10.17 17.88 -76.77
C THR A 2 10.94 16.69 -77.36
N ARG A 3 10.43 15.49 -77.04
CA ARG A 3 10.60 14.14 -77.67
C ARG A 3 11.80 13.32 -77.18
N LYS A 4 11.71 11.99 -77.03
CA LYS A 4 10.62 11.00 -77.01
C LYS A 4 11.22 9.69 -76.45
N ARG A 5 10.39 8.87 -75.81
CA ARG A 5 10.65 7.51 -75.31
C ARG A 5 11.23 6.55 -76.36
N ALA A 6 11.99 5.56 -75.90
CA ALA A 6 11.84 4.17 -76.35
C ALA A 6 12.13 3.20 -75.20
N ASN A 7 11.05 2.55 -74.73
CA ASN A 7 11.03 1.44 -73.79
C ASN A 7 11.49 0.16 -74.51
N LYS A 8 12.42 -0.60 -73.92
CA LYS A 8 12.54 -2.03 -74.19
C LYS A 8 11.80 -2.80 -73.09
N LYS A 9 10.66 -3.35 -73.48
CA LYS A 9 9.80 -4.26 -72.72
C LYS A 9 10.60 -5.54 -72.43
N ILE A 10 10.77 -5.89 -71.16
CA ILE A 10 11.03 -7.28 -70.76
C ILE A 10 9.86 -7.68 -69.86
N GLU A 11 8.97 -8.48 -70.46
CA GLU A 11 7.91 -9.20 -69.78
C GLU A 11 8.55 -10.24 -68.84
N ASN A 12 8.20 -10.18 -67.55
CA ASN A 12 8.28 -11.35 -66.70
C ASN A 12 6.85 -11.81 -66.41
N ARG A 13 6.39 -12.80 -67.17
CA ARG A 13 5.16 -13.55 -66.89
C ARG A 13 5.48 -14.53 -65.77
N GLY A 14 4.75 -14.44 -64.65
CA GLY A 14 4.97 -15.39 -63.56
C GLY A 14 3.99 -15.26 -62.40
N ALA A 15 2.75 -15.68 -62.63
CA ALA A 15 1.84 -16.24 -61.63
C ALA A 15 1.37 -15.32 -60.47
N LEU A 16 0.44 -14.40 -60.78
CA LEU A 16 -0.63 -14.08 -59.84
C LEU A 16 -1.53 -15.33 -59.71
N LYS A 17 -1.21 -16.19 -58.74
CA LYS A 17 -2.14 -17.23 -58.29
C LYS A 17 -3.41 -16.53 -57.83
N LYS A 18 -4.55 -16.94 -58.41
CA LYS A 18 -5.90 -16.54 -58.00
C LYS A 18 -6.05 -16.79 -56.50
N PHE A 19 -5.87 -15.74 -55.71
CA PHE A 19 -6.12 -15.80 -54.28
C PHE A 19 -7.63 -15.81 -54.09
N ASN A 20 -8.13 -16.92 -53.58
CA ASN A 20 -9.56 -17.17 -53.43
C ASN A 20 -10.10 -16.20 -52.36
N SER A 21 -10.90 -15.21 -52.79
CA SER A 21 -11.34 -14.04 -52.01
C SER A 21 -11.86 -14.35 -50.61
N LYS A 22 -12.50 -15.52 -50.44
CA LYS A 22 -13.02 -15.98 -49.15
C LYS A 22 -11.95 -16.22 -48.08
N TYR A 23 -10.74 -16.63 -48.45
CA TYR A 23 -9.64 -16.89 -47.51
C TYR A 23 -8.72 -15.69 -47.31
N GLY A 24 -8.75 -14.72 -48.23
CA GLY A 24 -7.95 -13.49 -48.11
C GLY A 24 -8.46 -12.53 -47.05
N LEU A 25 -9.78 -12.40 -46.91
CA LEU A 25 -10.35 -11.61 -45.81
C LEU A 25 -10.06 -12.24 -44.44
N VAL A 26 -10.10 -13.58 -44.35
CA VAL A 26 -9.88 -14.32 -43.10
C VAL A 26 -8.41 -14.24 -42.67
N LEU A 27 -7.46 -14.39 -43.60
CA LEU A 27 -6.03 -14.26 -43.29
C LEU A 27 -5.65 -12.80 -42.94
N LEU A 28 -6.25 -11.81 -43.59
CA LEU A 28 -6.05 -10.40 -43.24
C LEU A 28 -6.64 -10.09 -41.85
N ALA A 29 -7.82 -10.63 -41.53
CA ALA A 29 -8.43 -10.49 -40.21
C ALA A 29 -7.58 -11.16 -39.11
N ILE A 30 -7.05 -12.36 -39.35
CA ILE A 30 -6.17 -13.04 -38.39
C ILE A 30 -4.88 -12.25 -38.19
N LEU A 31 -4.25 -11.72 -39.24
CA LEU A 31 -3.05 -10.89 -39.13
C LEU A 31 -3.31 -9.58 -38.36
N ILE A 32 -4.48 -8.95 -38.56
CA ILE A 32 -4.89 -7.76 -37.79
C ILE A 32 -5.17 -8.12 -36.33
N ILE A 33 -5.76 -9.28 -36.05
CA ILE A 33 -6.00 -9.76 -34.68
C ILE A 33 -4.67 -10.08 -33.98
N THR A 34 -3.72 -10.74 -34.65
CA THR A 34 -2.41 -11.06 -34.06
C THR A 34 -1.50 -9.83 -33.93
N ALA A 35 -1.54 -8.90 -34.89
CA ALA A 35 -0.81 -7.64 -34.78
C ALA A 35 -1.44 -6.71 -33.73
N GLY A 36 -2.77 -6.70 -33.61
CA GLY A 36 -3.50 -5.97 -32.56
C GLY A 36 -3.21 -6.52 -31.16
N ALA A 37 -3.14 -7.84 -31.00
CA ALA A 37 -2.78 -8.48 -29.74
C ALA A 37 -1.31 -8.22 -29.35
N LEU A 38 -0.39 -8.18 -30.33
CA LEU A 38 1.02 -7.88 -30.08
C LEU A 38 1.27 -6.39 -29.78
N ILE A 39 0.48 -5.49 -30.37
CA ILE A 39 0.49 -4.05 -30.02
C ILE A 39 -0.09 -3.84 -28.61
N LEU A 40 -1.17 -4.53 -28.23
CA LEU A 40 -1.74 -4.47 -26.87
C LEU A 40 -0.74 -4.93 -25.80
N ALA A 41 0.05 -5.98 -26.08
CA ALA A 41 1.04 -6.51 -25.15
C ALA A 41 2.31 -5.65 -25.02
N LEU A 42 2.58 -4.78 -25.99
CA LEU A 42 3.76 -3.89 -25.98
C LEU A 42 3.41 -2.46 -25.52
N THR A 43 2.14 -2.10 -25.44
CA THR A 43 1.69 -0.82 -24.88
C THR A 43 1.18 -0.91 -23.45
N SER A 44 1.12 -2.10 -22.83
CA SER A 44 0.68 -2.27 -21.44
C SER A 44 1.73 -1.84 -20.40
N HIS A 45 2.44 -0.74 -20.66
CA HIS A 45 2.89 0.17 -19.61
C HIS A 45 1.71 1.06 -19.20
N GLU A 46 0.57 0.45 -18.88
CA GLU A 46 -0.40 1.18 -18.07
C GLU A 46 0.26 1.31 -16.70
N THR A 47 0.97 2.42 -16.50
CA THR A 47 1.14 2.99 -15.16
C THR A 47 -0.25 2.94 -14.56
N PRO A 48 -0.51 2.17 -13.49
CA PRO A 48 -1.82 2.17 -12.90
C PRO A 48 -2.06 3.61 -12.47
N THR A 49 -3.01 4.29 -13.10
CA THR A 49 -3.67 5.44 -12.48
C THR A 49 -4.48 4.86 -11.33
N GLY A 50 -3.75 4.40 -10.30
CA GLY A 50 -4.31 3.99 -9.04
C GLY A 50 -4.85 5.24 -8.41
N GLN A 51 -6.17 5.28 -8.25
CA GLN A 51 -6.79 6.02 -7.18
C GLN A 51 -5.91 5.86 -5.94
N PRO A 52 -5.51 6.95 -5.24
CA PRO A 52 -4.68 6.84 -4.04
C PRO A 52 -5.31 5.75 -3.19
N GLN A 53 -4.60 4.62 -3.03
CA GLN A 53 -5.00 3.59 -2.09
C GLN A 53 -5.04 4.35 -0.77
N SER A 54 -6.20 4.63 -0.18
CA SER A 54 -6.19 5.37 1.10
C SER A 54 -5.35 4.55 2.09
N GLY A 55 -4.60 5.21 2.98
CA GLY A 55 -3.69 4.51 3.89
C GLY A 55 -4.39 3.34 4.60
N LYS A 56 -3.64 2.26 4.87
CA LYS A 56 -4.22 1.08 5.52
C LYS A 56 -4.24 1.30 7.03
N TRP A 57 -5.42 1.32 7.65
CA TRP A 57 -5.55 1.39 9.10
C TRP A 57 -6.09 0.07 9.65
N LEU A 58 -5.28 -0.56 10.50
CA LEU A 58 -5.55 -1.85 11.11
C LEU A 58 -5.67 -1.70 12.61
N PHE A 59 -6.44 -2.61 13.19
CA PHE A 59 -6.60 -2.73 14.63
C PHE A 59 -6.28 -4.17 15.05
N ALA A 60 -5.59 -4.31 16.17
CA ALA A 60 -5.23 -5.58 16.77
C ALA A 60 -5.29 -5.49 18.30
N LEU A 61 -5.43 -6.64 18.94
CA LEU A 61 -5.19 -6.75 20.38
C LEU A 61 -3.73 -7.13 20.59
N ASP A 62 -3.08 -6.48 21.56
CA ASP A 62 -1.90 -7.09 22.16
C ASP A 62 -2.33 -8.36 22.90
N THR A 63 -1.48 -9.38 22.85
CA THR A 63 -1.79 -10.68 23.45
C THR A 63 -0.97 -10.90 24.70
N ASN A 64 -1.49 -11.72 25.62
CA ASN A 64 -0.78 -12.07 26.85
C ASN A 64 0.53 -12.85 26.61
N THR A 65 0.74 -13.38 25.39
CA THR A 65 1.96 -14.08 24.96
C THR A 65 2.94 -13.20 24.20
N VAL A 66 2.47 -12.32 23.31
CA VAL A 66 3.36 -11.47 22.51
C VAL A 66 3.78 -10.23 23.29
N ARG A 67 2.83 -9.52 23.93
CA ARG A 67 3.09 -8.32 24.74
C ARG A 67 3.95 -7.27 24.03
N VAL A 68 3.56 -6.93 22.79
CA VAL A 68 4.28 -5.96 21.95
C VAL A 68 4.53 -4.65 22.69
N GLY A 69 3.53 -4.13 23.42
CA GLY A 69 3.67 -2.87 24.16
C GLY A 69 4.75 -2.89 25.26
N ASN A 70 5.20 -4.08 25.69
CA ASN A 70 6.22 -4.27 26.71
C ASN A 70 7.64 -4.44 26.16
N TYR A 71 7.84 -4.51 24.84
CA TYR A 71 9.18 -4.59 24.24
C TYR A 71 10.00 -3.37 24.63
N GLU A 72 11.31 -3.55 24.87
CA GLU A 72 12.15 -2.50 25.46
C GLU A 72 12.21 -1.23 24.59
N GLU A 73 12.20 -1.45 23.29
CA GLU A 73 12.29 -0.46 22.24
C GLU A 73 10.98 0.34 22.11
N TYR A 74 9.83 -0.30 22.36
CA TYR A 74 8.52 0.35 22.31
C TYR A 74 8.09 0.95 23.64
N ARG A 75 8.41 0.30 24.78
CA ARG A 75 8.07 0.63 26.18
C ARG A 75 7.10 1.80 26.31
N THR A 76 5.83 1.50 26.07
CA THR A 76 4.78 2.51 25.99
C THR A 76 4.74 3.33 27.27
N GLY A 77 4.67 2.67 28.44
CA GLY A 77 4.73 3.28 29.77
C GLY A 77 3.53 4.17 30.12
N TYR A 78 3.00 4.89 29.13
CA TYR A 78 1.80 5.70 29.10
C TYR A 78 1.15 5.55 27.72
N ILE A 79 -0.17 5.71 27.64
CA ILE A 79 -0.94 5.60 26.39
C ILE A 79 -1.74 6.89 26.09
N PRO A 80 -1.90 7.29 24.82
CA PRO A 80 -1.35 6.62 23.66
C PRO A 80 0.18 6.79 23.59
N THR A 81 0.87 5.79 23.07
CA THR A 81 2.27 5.93 22.62
C THR A 81 2.30 5.67 21.12
N LEU A 82 2.82 6.63 20.37
CA LEU A 82 3.06 6.44 18.94
C LEU A 82 4.51 6.07 18.71
N VAL A 83 4.72 5.05 17.90
CA VAL A 83 6.02 4.68 17.34
C VAL A 83 5.92 4.79 15.82
N VAL A 84 6.84 5.54 15.20
CA VAL A 84 6.92 5.62 13.74
C VAL A 84 8.13 4.83 13.28
N VAL A 85 7.87 3.84 12.45
CA VAL A 85 8.85 2.96 11.81
C VAL A 85 9.01 3.40 10.35
N ASP A 86 10.26 3.62 9.97
CA ASP A 86 10.62 4.04 8.62
C ASP A 86 10.55 2.90 7.59
N VAL A 87 10.78 3.26 6.33
CA VAL A 87 10.78 2.32 5.20
C VAL A 87 11.87 1.23 5.29
N ASN A 88 12.87 1.36 6.16
CA ASN A 88 13.93 0.38 6.38
C ASN A 88 13.63 -0.56 7.56
N GLY A 89 12.60 -0.30 8.35
CA GLY A 89 12.26 -1.04 9.55
C GLY A 89 12.88 -0.47 10.83
N ASP A 90 13.46 0.72 10.78
CA ASP A 90 14.02 1.39 11.96
C ASP A 90 13.01 2.35 12.59
N ILE A 91 13.06 2.50 13.92
CA ILE A 91 12.25 3.48 14.64
C ILE A 91 12.85 4.86 14.42
N ILE A 92 12.07 5.82 13.93
CA ILE A 92 12.50 7.23 13.85
C ILE A 92 11.88 8.09 14.95
N HIS A 93 10.74 7.67 15.50
CA HIS A 93 10.02 8.41 16.52
C HIS A 93 9.37 7.47 17.54
N LYS A 94 9.41 7.87 18.80
CA LYS A 94 8.66 7.26 19.88
C LYS A 94 8.31 8.31 20.91
N GLU A 95 7.01 8.56 21.09
CA GLU A 95 6.54 9.50 22.10
C GLU A 95 5.16 9.12 22.64
N ALA A 96 4.98 9.30 23.94
CA ALA A 96 3.70 9.15 24.60
C ALA A 96 2.94 10.49 24.58
N GLY A 97 1.68 10.45 24.20
CA GLY A 97 0.82 11.62 24.09
C GLY A 97 0.16 11.78 22.73
N VAL A 98 -0.68 12.81 22.63
CA VAL A 98 -1.45 13.10 21.42
C VAL A 98 -0.59 13.87 20.42
N HIS A 99 -0.57 13.39 19.18
CA HIS A 99 0.06 14.02 18.04
C HIS A 99 -1.02 14.58 17.12
N THR A 100 -0.85 15.83 16.72
CA THR A 100 -1.68 16.48 15.69
C THR A 100 -1.37 15.91 14.31
N GLU A 101 -2.32 16.04 13.38
CA GLU A 101 -2.16 15.72 11.98
C GLU A 101 -0.85 16.29 11.39
N SER A 102 -0.56 17.58 11.61
CA SER A 102 0.67 18.20 11.08
C SER A 102 1.93 17.51 11.58
N GLN A 103 2.00 17.17 12.87
CA GLN A 103 3.16 16.48 13.44
C GLN A 103 3.30 15.08 12.83
N LEU A 104 2.18 14.37 12.63
CA LEU A 104 2.19 13.05 12.01
C LEU A 104 2.63 13.11 10.54
N LEU A 105 2.21 14.13 9.80
CA LEU A 105 2.62 14.33 8.42
C LEU A 105 4.12 14.61 8.30
N ASP A 106 4.68 15.43 9.20
CA ASP A 106 6.12 15.69 9.25
C ASP A 106 6.92 14.41 9.55
N LEU A 107 6.45 13.60 10.51
CA LEU A 107 7.06 12.31 10.86
C LEU A 107 7.00 11.32 9.70
N ILE A 108 5.89 11.27 8.96
CA ILE A 108 5.76 10.39 7.78
C ILE A 108 6.73 10.81 6.68
N GLU A 109 6.89 12.12 6.44
CA GLU A 109 7.85 12.63 5.46
C GLU A 109 9.28 12.27 5.84
N GLU A 110 9.65 12.43 7.11
CA GLU A 110 10.95 12.00 7.62
C GLU A 110 11.14 10.49 7.50
N ALA A 111 10.13 9.68 7.85
CA ALA A 111 10.20 8.21 7.78
C ALA A 111 10.36 7.67 6.35
N GLN A 112 10.04 8.45 5.32
CA GLN A 112 10.34 8.09 3.92
C GLN A 112 11.82 8.31 3.57
N ASN A 113 12.48 9.26 4.22
CA ASN A 113 13.90 9.60 3.99
C ASN A 113 14.60 9.86 5.33
N PRO A 114 14.77 8.81 6.16
CA PRO A 114 15.18 8.96 7.56
C PRO A 114 16.57 9.60 7.66
N THR A 115 16.68 10.63 8.50
CA THR A 115 17.96 11.31 8.77
C THR A 115 18.61 10.84 10.07
N HIS A 116 17.81 10.23 10.95
CA HIS A 116 18.21 9.65 12.21
C HIS A 116 17.31 8.46 12.55
N THR A 117 17.80 7.55 13.39
CA THR A 117 17.00 6.43 13.90
C THR A 117 17.31 6.17 15.37
N LEU A 118 16.35 5.57 16.08
CA LEU A 118 16.46 5.10 17.47
C LEU A 118 16.87 3.62 17.54
N GLY A 119 17.14 2.99 16.39
CA GLY A 119 17.45 1.58 16.23
C GLY A 119 16.33 0.79 15.54
N PRO A 120 16.55 -0.50 15.26
CA PRO A 120 15.59 -1.36 14.57
C PRO A 120 14.33 -1.55 15.40
N ALA A 121 13.17 -1.54 14.74
CA ALA A 121 11.91 -1.88 15.37
C ALA A 121 11.84 -3.40 15.63
N PRO A 122 11.59 -3.87 16.86
CA PRO A 122 11.48 -5.29 17.12
C PRO A 122 10.32 -5.93 16.36
N ASP A 123 10.59 -7.04 15.68
CA ASP A 123 9.55 -7.72 14.90
C ASP A 123 8.49 -8.36 15.80
N PHE A 124 7.26 -8.42 15.29
CA PHE A 124 6.15 -9.10 15.95
C PHE A 124 5.12 -9.53 14.92
N THR A 125 4.28 -10.49 15.33
CA THR A 125 3.13 -10.94 14.55
C THR A 125 1.86 -10.88 15.39
N LEU A 126 0.84 -10.19 14.89
CA LEU A 126 -0.48 -10.11 15.50
C LEU A 126 -1.59 -10.49 14.51
N LYS A 127 -2.74 -10.89 15.05
CA LYS A 127 -3.97 -11.01 14.28
C LYS A 127 -4.72 -9.69 14.33
N THR A 128 -5.14 -9.21 13.18
CA THR A 128 -5.92 -7.97 13.05
C THR A 128 -7.41 -8.28 13.02
N PHE A 129 -8.22 -7.25 13.24
CA PHE A 129 -9.68 -7.36 13.34
C PHE A 129 -10.37 -7.74 12.02
N ASN A 130 -9.72 -7.54 10.88
CA ASN A 130 -10.18 -8.01 9.57
C ASN A 130 -9.77 -9.49 9.30
N GLY A 131 -9.20 -10.19 10.29
CA GLY A 131 -8.78 -11.59 10.18
C GLY A 131 -7.42 -11.81 9.52
N GLU A 132 -6.73 -10.74 9.11
CA GLU A 132 -5.39 -10.82 8.54
C GLU A 132 -4.33 -11.14 9.61
N THR A 133 -3.14 -11.51 9.14
CA THR A 133 -1.95 -11.61 9.98
C THR A 133 -1.06 -10.44 9.63
N PHE A 134 -0.68 -9.65 10.63
CA PHE A 134 0.25 -8.55 10.47
C PHE A 134 1.59 -8.96 11.06
N THR A 135 2.63 -9.01 10.24
CA THR A 135 4.03 -9.15 10.68
C THR A 135 4.77 -7.87 10.33
N LEU A 136 5.40 -7.20 11.31
CA LEU A 136 6.00 -5.88 11.06
C LEU A 136 7.06 -5.92 9.95
N SER A 137 7.92 -6.93 9.97
CA SER A 137 8.99 -7.08 8.96
C SER A 137 8.50 -7.31 7.53
N GLU A 138 7.25 -7.75 7.33
CA GLU A 138 6.64 -7.90 6.00
C GLU A 138 6.27 -6.56 5.35
N HIS A 139 6.36 -5.46 6.11
CA HIS A 139 6.00 -4.11 5.68
C HIS A 139 7.20 -3.19 5.44
N HIS A 140 8.42 -3.73 5.34
CA HIS A 140 9.58 -2.99 4.85
C HIS A 140 9.27 -2.35 3.48
N GLY A 141 9.76 -1.13 3.27
CA GLY A 141 9.43 -0.28 2.12
C GLY A 141 8.18 0.60 2.32
N LYS A 142 7.50 0.50 3.46
CA LYS A 142 6.38 1.37 3.85
C LYS A 142 6.64 2.01 5.20
N VAL A 143 6.09 3.21 5.40
CA VAL A 143 6.05 3.83 6.73
C VAL A 143 4.95 3.15 7.56
N VAL A 144 5.27 2.76 8.79
CA VAL A 144 4.32 2.15 9.73
C VAL A 144 4.22 2.99 10.99
N ILE A 145 3.01 3.43 11.33
CA ILE A 145 2.69 4.04 12.62
C ILE A 145 2.10 2.94 13.50
N LEU A 146 2.77 2.64 14.61
CA LEU A 146 2.22 1.81 15.68
C LEU A 146 1.59 2.73 16.72
N ASP A 147 0.29 2.58 16.92
CA ASP A 147 -0.50 3.34 17.89
C ASP A 147 -0.88 2.44 19.06
N PHE A 148 -0.12 2.51 20.15
CA PHE A 148 -0.40 1.74 21.35
C PHE A 148 -1.45 2.47 22.19
N MET A 149 -2.62 1.86 22.35
CA MET A 149 -3.81 2.51 22.90
C MET A 149 -4.63 1.56 23.79
N ALA A 150 -5.72 2.07 24.35
CA ALA A 150 -6.76 1.29 25.05
C ALA A 150 -8.09 2.03 24.95
N VAL A 151 -9.23 1.36 25.12
CA VAL A 151 -10.55 2.00 24.95
C VAL A 151 -10.88 2.96 26.10
N ARG A 152 -10.41 2.66 27.32
CA ARG A 152 -10.60 3.50 28.51
C ARG A 152 -9.48 4.54 28.72
N CYS A 153 -8.96 5.06 27.62
CA CYS A 153 -7.91 6.07 27.60
C CYS A 153 -8.43 7.37 26.93
N PRO A 154 -8.81 8.41 27.71
CA PRO A 154 -9.29 9.67 27.14
C PRO A 154 -8.38 10.31 26.08
N PRO A 155 -7.03 10.35 26.24
CA PRO A 155 -6.18 10.90 25.18
C PRO A 155 -6.15 10.02 23.91
N CYS A 156 -6.40 8.72 24.01
CA CYS A 156 -6.50 7.85 22.84
C CYS A 156 -7.69 8.24 21.95
N HIS A 157 -8.84 8.61 22.54
CA HIS A 157 -9.99 9.17 21.80
C HIS A 157 -9.66 10.48 21.08
N GLN A 158 -8.73 11.28 21.62
CA GLN A 158 -8.27 12.51 20.96
C GLN A 158 -7.30 12.22 19.82
N GLN A 159 -6.57 11.10 19.87
CA GLN A 159 -5.60 10.69 18.85
C GLN A 159 -6.27 10.12 17.59
N MET A 160 -7.37 9.38 17.74
CA MET A 160 -8.05 8.70 16.62
C MET A 160 -8.45 9.67 15.48
N PRO A 161 -9.06 10.84 15.74
CA PRO A 161 -9.38 11.79 14.67
C PRO A 161 -8.14 12.30 13.92
N GLU A 162 -7.01 12.47 14.59
CA GLU A 162 -5.77 12.94 13.95
C GLU A 162 -5.16 11.86 13.06
N LEU A 163 -5.15 10.60 13.51
CA LEU A 163 -4.75 9.45 12.69
C LEU A 163 -5.67 9.25 11.49
N HIS A 164 -6.98 9.49 11.67
CA HIS A 164 -7.95 9.39 10.58
C HIS A 164 -7.68 10.38 9.46
N LYS A 165 -7.39 11.65 9.80
CA LYS A 165 -7.04 12.66 8.81
C LYS A 165 -5.79 12.26 8.01
N VAL A 166 -4.75 11.80 8.71
CA VAL A 166 -3.52 11.30 8.09
C VAL A 166 -3.80 10.15 7.12
N LYS A 167 -4.67 9.20 7.50
CA LYS A 167 -5.08 8.09 6.63
C LYS A 167 -5.76 8.57 5.34
N LEU A 168 -6.58 9.62 5.43
CA LEU A 168 -7.25 10.21 4.27
C LEU A 168 -6.27 10.97 3.36
N ASP A 169 -5.28 11.65 3.96
CA ASP A 169 -4.32 12.49 3.24
C ASP A 169 -3.14 11.71 2.64
N LYS A 170 -2.74 10.59 3.26
CA LYS A 170 -1.58 9.79 2.87
C LYS A 170 -2.00 8.37 2.52
N GLY A 171 -1.82 8.02 1.24
CA GLY A 171 -2.20 6.71 0.73
C GLY A 171 -1.25 5.55 1.02
N ASP A 172 0.02 5.83 1.33
CA ASP A 172 1.06 4.80 1.46
C ASP A 172 1.64 4.66 2.88
N VAL A 173 0.86 5.08 3.89
CA VAL A 173 1.16 4.83 5.30
C VAL A 173 0.30 3.67 5.81
N ILE A 174 0.89 2.84 6.67
CA ILE A 174 0.15 1.85 7.45
C ILE A 174 0.03 2.39 8.88
N ILE A 175 -1.18 2.37 9.42
CA ILE A 175 -1.43 2.64 10.84
C ILE A 175 -1.90 1.31 11.45
N LEU A 176 -1.25 0.87 12.52
CA LEU A 176 -1.66 -0.28 13.32
C LEU A 176 -1.92 0.19 14.75
N SER A 177 -3.20 0.31 15.11
CA SER A 177 -3.61 0.57 16.49
C SER A 177 -3.67 -0.74 17.27
N ILE A 178 -2.91 -0.82 18.37
CA ILE A 178 -2.74 -2.02 19.20
C ILE A 178 -3.30 -1.72 20.59
N ASP A 179 -4.34 -2.45 20.97
CA ASP A 179 -4.88 -2.37 22.33
C ASP A 179 -3.97 -3.12 23.31
N VAL A 180 -3.29 -2.39 24.20
CA VAL A 180 -2.32 -2.99 25.14
C VAL A 180 -2.96 -3.52 26.42
N ASP A 181 -4.18 -3.09 26.76
CA ASP A 181 -4.89 -3.53 27.95
C ASP A 181 -5.48 -4.94 27.77
N ALA A 182 -5.76 -5.34 26.52
CA ALA A 182 -6.14 -6.70 26.15
C ALA A 182 -5.10 -7.75 26.56
N ALA A 183 -3.79 -7.42 26.57
CA ALA A 183 -2.75 -8.34 27.03
C ALA A 183 -2.86 -8.71 28.53
N TYR A 184 -3.62 -7.93 29.29
CA TYR A 184 -3.93 -8.16 30.70
C TYR A 184 -5.35 -8.72 30.92
N GLY A 185 -6.09 -8.98 29.84
CA GLY A 185 -7.48 -9.46 29.88
C GLY A 185 -8.48 -8.40 30.31
N SER A 186 -8.10 -7.12 30.24
CA SER A 186 -8.95 -6.00 30.66
C SER A 186 -9.94 -5.54 29.58
N GLU A 187 -9.61 -5.78 28.31
CA GLU A 187 -10.35 -5.32 27.13
C GLU A 187 -10.35 -6.40 26.03
N THR A 188 -11.37 -6.36 25.17
CA THR A 188 -11.63 -7.33 24.10
C THR A 188 -11.79 -6.62 22.75
N GLU A 189 -11.76 -7.37 21.64
CA GLU A 189 -12.05 -6.81 20.31
C GLU A 189 -13.42 -6.15 20.25
N GLN A 190 -14.42 -6.70 20.96
CA GLN A 190 -15.75 -6.10 21.02
C GLN A 190 -15.70 -4.72 21.69
N ASP A 191 -14.96 -4.56 22.80
CA ASP A 191 -14.81 -3.27 23.48
C ASP A 191 -14.17 -2.23 22.53
N VAL A 192 -13.14 -2.63 21.78
CA VAL A 192 -12.47 -1.77 20.81
C VAL A 192 -13.40 -1.38 19.67
N ARG A 193 -14.19 -2.32 19.15
CA ARG A 193 -15.19 -2.04 18.10
C ARG A 193 -16.31 -1.13 18.60
N GLU A 194 -16.74 -1.29 19.84
CA GLU A 194 -17.74 -0.40 20.45
C GLU A 194 -17.21 1.03 20.61
N ALA A 195 -15.94 1.20 20.97
CA ALA A 195 -15.32 2.51 21.17
C ALA A 195 -14.90 3.21 19.86
N PHE A 196 -14.33 2.45 18.92
CA PHE A 196 -13.62 3.00 17.74
C PHE A 196 -14.12 2.41 16.41
N GLY A 197 -15.30 1.78 16.40
CA GLY A 197 -15.86 1.11 15.21
C GLY A 197 -16.00 2.00 13.98
N GLU A 198 -16.08 3.33 14.14
CA GLU A 198 -16.09 4.27 13.00
C GLU A 198 -14.75 4.29 12.21
N TYR A 199 -13.65 3.82 12.81
CA TYR A 199 -12.32 3.77 12.20
C TYR A 199 -11.94 2.36 11.73
N ILE A 200 -12.71 1.33 12.08
CA ILE A 200 -12.40 -0.06 11.78
C ILE A 200 -13.14 -0.48 10.51
N GLU A 201 -12.39 -0.71 9.44
CA GLU A 201 -12.95 -1.25 8.19
C GLU A 201 -13.32 -2.75 8.36
N GLU A 202 -14.48 -3.16 7.85
CA GLU A 202 -14.99 -4.55 7.89
C GLU A 202 -14.28 -5.49 6.90
#